data_AF-A0A140L0F5-F1
#
_entry.id   AF-A0A140L0F5-F1
#
_cell.length_a   1.000
_cell.length_b   1.000
_cell.length_c   1.000
_cell.angle_alpha   90.00
_cell.angle_beta   90.00
_cell.angle_gamma   90.00
#
_symmetry.space_group_name_H-M   'P 1'
#
loop_
_entity.id
_entity.type
_entity.pdbx_description
1 polymer ?
#
loop_
_entity_poly.entity_id
_entity_poly.type
_entity_poly.pdbx_seq_one_letter_code
_entity_poly.pdbx_strand_id
1 'polypeptide(L)'
;MNNIYNQLFIMSVVAGGIYLIFKILSVITLKYFSAAWHYYTGIAIYMFFLIPYHRWMSWLNLSSIHKLNPLIVFNLPSGGIPQQNGSTGFFVYFKAFPYILMTGTLIFIVVILIQYYNLKRRIFKVCFMTDDTRILEVLSKCKQQMGIRGQIPVYISPYITTPFLCGIVKPCIILPDIKLSADELQCIFLHELTHWKRRDVWLKLFMLFINAMHWFNPLAYAARLDIDQFCELSCDESVVKSINDRERRRYCELMLSVLWNVADKKTRLISAFGGMRKKLERRVGVILRGEVPMSKKWMRMVATAITLAIVLLGAILAGAVETSALEIKGSGKSDLLKPKEISNYQYQVNEYGETYGPAIYAEVLGEEPDLIAAEGIDGTLGYVRSSDLNSPEPRTPEEAVALNKLGAKLIPLYDKDGRTVIGQFKMETGGVIEYVTNEND
;
A
#
# COMPACT_ATOMS: atom_id res chain seq x y z
N MET A 1 16.81 -10.95 -1.59
CA MET A 1 15.41 -10.98 -2.07
C MET A 1 14.39 -10.58 -0.99
N ASN A 2 14.55 -10.96 0.29
CA ASN A 2 13.65 -10.59 1.39
C ASN A 2 13.40 -9.07 1.56
N ASN A 3 14.29 -8.21 1.04
CA ASN A 3 14.14 -6.76 1.15
C ASN A 3 13.08 -6.17 0.19
N ILE A 4 12.89 -6.75 -1.00
CA ILE A 4 12.00 -6.19 -2.05
C ILE A 4 10.52 -6.33 -1.68
N TYR A 5 10.13 -7.46 -1.09
CA TYR A 5 8.73 -7.71 -0.72
C TYR A 5 8.30 -7.00 0.55
N ASN A 6 9.19 -6.87 1.54
CA ASN A 6 8.95 -6.01 2.70
C ASN A 6 8.78 -4.55 2.25
N GLN A 7 9.60 -4.12 1.30
CA GLN A 7 9.46 -2.81 0.68
C GLN A 7 8.13 -2.66 -0.07
N LEU A 8 7.70 -3.68 -0.81
CA LEU A 8 6.41 -3.69 -1.51
C LEU A 8 5.22 -3.58 -0.54
N PHE A 9 5.30 -4.22 0.62
CA PHE A 9 4.30 -4.09 1.68
C PHE A 9 4.24 -2.66 2.23
N ILE A 10 5.39 -2.06 2.57
CA ILE A 10 5.47 -0.68 3.05
C ILE A 10 4.89 0.30 2.01
N MET A 11 5.26 0.13 0.74
CA MET A 11 4.71 0.92 -0.37
C MET A 11 3.19 0.79 -0.48
N SER A 12 2.65 -0.40 -0.22
CA SER A 12 1.20 -0.65 -0.21
C SER A 12 0.48 0.15 0.89
N VAL A 13 1.06 0.18 2.09
CA VAL A 13 0.49 0.87 3.25
C VAL A 13 0.55 2.39 3.04
N VAL A 14 1.70 2.91 2.65
CA VAL A 14 1.91 4.35 2.41
C VAL A 14 1.00 4.84 1.29
N ALA A 15 1.04 4.19 0.11
CA ALA A 15 0.21 4.59 -1.03
C ALA A 15 -1.29 4.45 -0.73
N GLY A 16 -1.68 3.42 0.05
CA GLY A 16 -3.05 3.27 0.54
C GLY A 16 -3.50 4.43 1.44
N GLY A 17 -2.66 4.86 2.39
CA GLY A 17 -2.94 6.00 3.25
C GLY A 17 -3.07 7.31 2.49
N ILE A 18 -2.15 7.59 1.56
CA ILE A 18 -2.21 8.76 0.67
C ILE A 18 -3.51 8.76 -0.14
N TYR A 19 -3.88 7.62 -0.72
CA TYR A 19 -5.13 7.48 -1.46
C TYR A 19 -6.36 7.78 -0.59
N LEU A 20 -6.42 7.33 0.66
CA LEU A 20 -7.54 7.62 1.56
C LEU A 20 -7.66 9.12 1.85
N ILE A 21 -6.54 9.79 2.10
CA ILE A 21 -6.52 11.24 2.32
C ILE A 21 -7.03 11.97 1.08
N PHE A 22 -6.53 11.60 -0.11
CA PHE A 22 -7.02 12.16 -1.36
C PHE A 22 -8.50 11.87 -1.59
N LYS A 23 -8.99 10.67 -1.24
CA LYS A 23 -10.40 10.30 -1.37
C LYS A 23 -11.29 11.18 -0.49
N ILE A 24 -10.90 11.42 0.75
CA ILE A 24 -11.62 12.34 1.66
C ILE A 24 -11.61 13.75 1.08
N LEU A 25 -10.44 14.22 0.66
CA LEU A 25 -10.29 15.56 0.07
C LEU A 25 -11.09 15.71 -1.23
N SER A 26 -11.21 14.63 -2.02
CA SER A 26 -11.93 14.60 -3.30
C SER A 26 -13.40 14.99 -3.18
N VAL A 27 -14.03 14.72 -2.04
CA VAL A 27 -15.43 15.09 -1.77
C VAL A 27 -15.61 16.61 -1.83
N ILE A 28 -14.62 17.36 -1.35
CA ILE A 28 -14.63 18.83 -1.34
C ILE A 28 -14.07 19.35 -2.67
N THR A 29 -12.94 18.82 -3.12
CA THR A 29 -12.24 19.34 -4.32
C THR A 29 -13.04 19.12 -5.60
N LEU A 30 -13.94 18.14 -5.66
CA LEU A 30 -14.87 17.97 -6.78
C LEU A 30 -15.76 19.19 -7.08
N LYS A 31 -15.97 20.06 -6.09
CA LYS A 31 -16.73 21.32 -6.27
C LYS A 31 -15.90 22.44 -6.90
N TYR A 32 -14.58 22.38 -6.75
CA TYR A 32 -13.67 23.49 -7.07
C TYR A 32 -12.64 23.15 -8.15
N PHE A 33 -12.37 21.87 -8.40
CA PHE A 33 -11.37 21.42 -9.35
C PHE A 33 -11.98 20.57 -10.46
N SER A 34 -11.37 20.62 -11.65
CA SER A 34 -11.79 19.88 -12.83
C SER A 34 -11.72 18.37 -12.63
N ALA A 35 -12.49 17.62 -13.42
CA ALA A 35 -12.40 16.17 -13.44
C ALA A 35 -11.02 15.71 -13.92
N ALA A 36 -10.44 16.43 -14.87
CA ALA A 36 -9.07 16.22 -15.34
C ALA A 36 -8.02 16.32 -14.20
N TRP A 37 -8.14 17.30 -13.29
CA TRP A 37 -7.20 17.42 -12.17
C TRP A 37 -7.27 16.18 -11.27
N HIS A 38 -8.48 15.73 -10.90
CA HIS A 38 -8.63 14.53 -10.07
C HIS A 38 -8.10 13.27 -10.77
N TYR A 39 -8.27 13.18 -12.10
CA TYR A 39 -7.72 12.07 -12.89
C TYR A 39 -6.19 12.03 -12.81
N TYR A 40 -5.51 13.14 -13.13
CA TYR A 40 -4.05 13.19 -13.12
C TYR A 40 -3.45 13.09 -11.71
N THR A 41 -4.06 13.73 -10.71
CA THR A 41 -3.65 13.60 -9.31
C THR A 41 -3.83 12.17 -8.82
N GLY A 42 -4.94 11.51 -9.19
CA GLY A 42 -5.16 10.09 -8.92
C GLY A 42 -4.07 9.21 -9.52
N ILE A 43 -3.70 9.43 -10.80
CA ILE A 43 -2.59 8.72 -11.45
C ILE A 43 -1.27 8.97 -10.70
N ALA A 44 -0.98 10.22 -10.32
CA ALA A 44 0.25 10.56 -9.60
C ALA A 44 0.34 9.85 -8.25
N ILE A 45 -0.75 9.82 -7.48
CA ILE A 45 -0.84 9.06 -6.22
C ILE A 45 -0.67 7.56 -6.48
N TYR A 46 -1.27 7.06 -7.55
CA TYR A 46 -1.19 5.64 -7.88
C TYR A 46 0.23 5.20 -8.27
N MET A 47 1.07 6.11 -8.77
CA MET A 47 2.50 5.82 -9.01
C MET A 47 3.29 5.53 -7.72
N PHE A 48 2.81 5.96 -6.54
CA PHE A 48 3.47 5.64 -5.26
C PHE A 48 3.44 4.14 -4.94
N PHE A 49 2.55 3.36 -5.56
CA PHE A 49 2.60 1.90 -5.49
C PHE A 49 3.83 1.31 -6.19
N LEU A 50 4.51 2.02 -7.10
CA LEU A 50 5.69 1.51 -7.82
C LEU A 50 7.00 2.16 -7.42
N ILE A 51 6.99 3.35 -6.83
CA ILE A 51 8.22 4.09 -6.58
C ILE A 51 8.80 3.67 -5.21
N PRO A 52 9.95 2.97 -5.19
CA PRO A 52 10.61 2.63 -3.94
C PRO A 52 11.03 3.90 -3.18
N TYR A 53 10.47 4.09 -1.98
CA TYR A 53 10.61 5.33 -1.20
C TYR A 53 12.07 5.75 -0.93
N HIS A 54 13.01 4.80 -0.78
CA HIS A 54 14.43 5.08 -0.55
C HIS A 54 15.09 5.87 -1.69
N ARG A 55 14.64 5.69 -2.95
CA ARG A 55 15.18 6.44 -4.10
C ARG A 55 14.72 7.90 -4.12
N TRP A 56 13.60 8.19 -3.48
CA TRP A 56 13.06 9.54 -3.39
C TRP A 56 13.63 10.31 -2.19
N MET A 57 13.81 9.65 -1.04
CA MET A 57 14.48 10.27 0.13
C MET A 57 15.92 10.70 -0.17
N SER A 58 16.67 9.92 -0.96
CA SER A 58 18.03 10.29 -1.38
C SER A 58 18.06 11.52 -2.29
N TRP A 59 17.02 11.72 -3.10
CA TRP A 59 16.95 12.85 -4.05
C TRP A 59 16.56 14.17 -3.40
N LEU A 60 15.70 14.11 -2.37
CA LEU A 60 15.24 15.30 -1.66
C LEU A 60 16.19 15.75 -0.52
N ASN A 61 17.31 15.04 -0.29
CA ASN A 61 18.34 15.38 0.68
C ASN A 61 17.76 15.74 2.08
N LEU A 62 16.67 15.07 2.48
CA LEU A 62 15.99 15.28 3.78
C LEU A 62 16.69 14.52 4.91
N SER A 63 18.02 14.44 4.89
CA SER A 63 18.83 13.93 6.01
C SER A 63 18.55 14.68 7.32
N SER A 64 17.99 15.90 7.23
CA SER A 64 17.55 16.70 8.37
C SER A 64 16.22 16.26 9.00
N ILE A 65 15.36 15.48 8.33
CA ILE A 65 14.09 15.02 8.94
C ILE A 65 14.32 13.84 9.90
N HIS A 66 15.41 13.10 9.80
CA HIS A 66 15.79 12.12 10.83
C HIS A 66 16.09 12.75 12.20
N LYS A 67 16.18 14.08 12.31
CA LYS A 67 16.29 14.81 13.59
C LYS A 67 14.95 15.27 14.16
N LEU A 68 13.84 15.11 13.43
CA LEU A 68 12.52 15.37 13.97
C LEU A 68 12.09 14.08 14.69
N ASN A 69 12.18 14.11 16.03
CA ASN A 69 11.54 13.10 16.88
C ASN A 69 10.14 12.82 16.35
N PRO A 70 9.73 11.55 16.16
CA PRO A 70 8.38 11.18 15.78
C PRO A 70 7.45 11.36 17.00
N LEU A 71 7.36 12.58 17.55
CA LEU A 71 6.48 12.93 18.66
C LEU A 71 5.01 12.99 18.27
N ILE A 72 4.68 12.61 17.02
CA ILE A 72 3.30 12.47 16.54
C ILE A 72 3.16 11.14 15.79
N VAL A 73 3.57 10.04 16.41
CA VAL A 73 2.95 8.74 16.14
C VAL A 73 1.98 8.50 17.28
N PHE A 74 0.72 8.27 16.93
CA PHE A 74 -0.38 7.98 17.84
C PHE A 74 0.08 7.18 19.07
N ASN A 75 0.09 7.82 20.24
CA ASN A 75 0.00 7.13 21.52
C ASN A 75 -1.37 6.44 21.56
N LEU A 76 -1.49 5.28 20.90
CA LEU A 76 -2.41 4.28 21.40
C LEU A 76 -1.86 3.85 22.77
N PRO A 77 -2.69 3.75 23.82
CA PRO A 77 -2.22 3.20 25.07
C PRO A 77 -1.74 1.79 24.77
N SER A 78 -0.43 1.55 24.90
CA SER A 78 0.12 0.22 25.05
C SER A 78 -0.38 -0.33 26.38
N GLY A 79 -1.64 -0.78 26.38
CA GLY A 79 -2.12 -1.72 27.40
C GLY A 79 -1.23 -2.94 27.29
N GLY A 80 -0.49 -3.22 28.37
CA GLY A 80 0.50 -4.28 28.43
C GLY A 80 -0.05 -5.59 27.88
N ILE A 81 0.47 -6.01 26.72
CA ILE A 81 0.34 -7.39 26.26
C ILE A 81 1.50 -8.13 26.91
N PRO A 82 1.26 -9.22 27.66
CA PRO A 82 2.33 -10.00 28.28
C PRO A 82 3.28 -10.50 27.20
N GLN A 83 4.58 -10.31 27.44
CA GLN A 83 5.64 -10.83 26.60
C GLN A 83 5.67 -12.36 26.75
N GLN A 84 4.84 -13.07 25.97
CA GLN A 84 4.97 -14.52 25.84
C GLN A 84 6.15 -14.82 24.90
N ASN A 85 7.12 -15.56 25.43
CA ASN A 85 8.18 -16.23 24.67
C ASN A 85 7.56 -17.20 23.65
N GLY A 86 7.24 -16.67 22.48
CA GLY A 86 6.73 -17.39 21.30
C GLY A 86 7.24 -16.77 20.01
N SER A 87 8.45 -16.21 20.02
CA SER A 87 9.05 -15.52 18.87
C SER A 87 9.48 -16.46 17.74
N THR A 88 9.55 -17.77 17.95
CA THR A 88 9.92 -18.74 16.90
C THR A 88 8.84 -18.89 15.82
N GLY A 89 7.56 -18.69 16.15
CA GLY A 89 6.47 -18.76 15.16
C GLY A 89 6.45 -17.55 14.23
N PHE A 90 6.50 -16.34 14.79
CA PHE A 90 6.34 -15.08 14.05
C PHE A 90 7.50 -14.83 13.05
N PHE A 91 8.74 -15.17 13.42
CA PHE A 91 9.90 -15.00 12.54
C PHE A 91 9.91 -15.96 11.33
N VAL A 92 9.30 -17.14 11.44
CA VAL A 92 9.15 -18.09 10.31
C VAL A 92 8.13 -17.57 9.29
N TYR A 93 7.03 -16.95 9.75
CA TYR A 93 6.02 -16.33 8.86
C TYR A 93 6.62 -15.20 7.99
N PHE A 94 7.53 -14.38 8.54
CA PHE A 94 8.19 -13.31 7.77
C PHE A 94 9.15 -13.82 6.70
N LYS A 95 9.74 -15.02 6.85
CA LYS A 95 10.60 -15.62 5.81
C LYS A 95 9.78 -16.21 4.65
N ALA A 96 8.60 -16.77 4.93
CA ALA A 96 7.71 -17.35 3.91
C ALA A 96 6.87 -16.29 3.16
N PHE A 97 6.55 -15.17 3.81
CA PHE A 97 5.78 -14.05 3.27
C PHE A 97 6.19 -13.55 1.86
N PRO A 98 7.48 -13.29 1.55
CA PRO A 98 7.90 -12.88 0.21
C PRO A 98 7.58 -13.92 -0.88
N TYR A 99 7.70 -15.21 -0.56
CA TYR A 99 7.41 -16.28 -1.51
C TYR A 99 5.92 -16.38 -1.79
N ILE A 100 5.07 -16.22 -0.77
CA ILE A 100 3.61 -16.16 -0.92
C ILE A 100 3.21 -14.99 -1.82
N LEU A 101 3.80 -13.81 -1.60
CA LEU A 101 3.56 -12.63 -2.43
C LEU A 101 4.00 -12.86 -3.89
N MET A 102 5.17 -13.47 -4.10
CA MET A 102 5.67 -13.82 -5.44
C MET A 102 4.72 -14.77 -6.17
N THR A 103 4.30 -15.86 -5.51
CA THR A 103 3.38 -16.83 -6.08
C THR A 103 2.02 -16.20 -6.38
N GLY A 104 1.51 -15.35 -5.48
CA GLY A 104 0.25 -14.64 -5.67
C GLY A 104 0.29 -13.69 -6.86
N THR A 105 1.36 -12.90 -7.01
CA THR A 105 1.55 -12.02 -8.17
C THR A 105 1.61 -12.81 -9.48
N LEU A 106 2.33 -13.94 -9.51
CA LEU A 106 2.42 -14.78 -10.71
C LEU A 106 1.05 -15.35 -11.11
N ILE A 107 0.32 -15.92 -10.14
CA ILE A 107 -1.03 -16.44 -10.38
C ILE A 107 -1.96 -15.33 -10.88
N PHE A 108 -1.90 -14.14 -10.26
CA PHE A 108 -2.76 -13.02 -10.64
C PHE A 108 -2.46 -12.52 -12.06
N ILE A 109 -1.19 -12.44 -12.46
CA ILE A 109 -0.78 -12.10 -13.83
C ILE A 109 -1.33 -13.14 -14.83
N VAL A 110 -1.18 -14.44 -14.53
CA VAL A 110 -1.70 -15.51 -15.39
C VAL A 110 -3.21 -15.41 -15.53
N VAL A 111 -3.93 -15.20 -14.42
CA VAL A 111 -5.39 -15.01 -14.42
C VAL A 111 -5.80 -13.81 -15.26
N ILE A 112 -5.11 -12.67 -15.14
CA ILE A 112 -5.35 -11.48 -15.98
C ILE A 112 -5.17 -11.81 -17.46
N LEU A 113 -4.07 -12.47 -17.82
CA LEU A 113 -3.77 -12.79 -19.21
C LEU A 113 -4.82 -13.72 -19.81
N ILE A 114 -5.25 -14.73 -19.05
CA ILE A 114 -6.32 -15.65 -19.46
C ILE A 114 -7.65 -14.90 -19.62
N GLN A 115 -8.01 -14.04 -18.66
CA GLN A 115 -9.24 -13.24 -18.74
C GLN A 115 -9.22 -12.30 -19.94
N TYR A 116 -8.10 -11.61 -20.17
CA TYR A 116 -7.91 -10.73 -21.32
C TYR A 116 -8.02 -11.49 -22.65
N TYR A 117 -7.36 -12.64 -22.75
CA TYR A 117 -7.42 -13.50 -23.93
C TYR A 117 -8.84 -14.00 -24.19
N ASN A 118 -9.52 -14.50 -23.16
CA ASN A 118 -10.89 -15.00 -23.27
C ASN A 118 -11.88 -13.88 -23.64
N LEU A 119 -11.75 -12.69 -23.04
CA LEU A 119 -12.58 -11.53 -23.38
C LEU A 119 -12.36 -11.11 -24.82
N LYS A 120 -11.09 -10.97 -25.25
CA LYS A 120 -10.73 -10.64 -26.63
C LYS A 120 -11.29 -11.67 -27.60
N ARG A 121 -11.09 -12.97 -27.33
CA ARG A 121 -11.60 -14.06 -28.17
C ARG A 121 -13.13 -14.02 -28.28
N ARG A 122 -13.84 -13.79 -27.16
CA ARG A 122 -15.31 -13.70 -27.15
C ARG A 122 -15.81 -12.51 -27.97
N ILE A 123 -15.19 -11.34 -27.82
CA ILE A 123 -15.54 -10.12 -28.56
C ILE A 123 -15.31 -10.34 -30.06
N PHE A 124 -14.09 -10.72 -30.47
CA PHE A 124 -13.76 -10.84 -31.90
C PHE A 124 -14.40 -12.04 -32.60
N LYS A 125 -14.97 -13.00 -31.85
CA LYS A 125 -15.77 -14.08 -32.44
C LYS A 125 -17.13 -13.60 -32.97
N VAL A 126 -17.67 -12.53 -32.40
CA VAL A 126 -19.02 -12.02 -32.70
C VAL A 126 -19.01 -10.64 -33.37
N CYS A 127 -17.86 -9.98 -33.41
CA CYS A 127 -17.68 -8.70 -34.07
C CYS A 127 -17.51 -8.89 -35.57
N PHE A 128 -18.14 -8.01 -36.34
CA PHE A 128 -17.90 -7.86 -37.78
C PHE A 128 -17.37 -6.46 -38.07
N MET A 129 -16.48 -6.33 -39.06
CA MET A 129 -15.96 -5.02 -39.48
C MET A 129 -17.10 -4.26 -40.18
N THR A 130 -17.23 -2.97 -39.90
CA THR A 130 -18.24 -2.15 -40.59
C THR A 130 -17.69 -1.58 -41.89
N ASP A 131 -18.45 -1.77 -42.97
CA ASP A 131 -18.23 -1.12 -44.26
C ASP A 131 -19.26 0.00 -44.52
N ASP A 132 -20.09 0.33 -43.52
CA ASP A 132 -21.06 1.43 -43.60
C ASP A 132 -20.33 2.77 -43.81
N THR A 133 -20.49 3.33 -45.00
CA THR A 133 -19.89 4.60 -45.43
C THR A 133 -20.27 5.76 -44.51
N ARG A 134 -21.51 5.79 -44.01
CA ARG A 134 -21.99 6.85 -43.11
C ARG A 134 -21.20 6.87 -41.80
N ILE A 135 -20.94 5.69 -41.22
CA ILE A 135 -20.18 5.56 -39.97
C ILE A 135 -18.73 5.99 -40.20
N LEU A 136 -18.13 5.54 -41.31
CA LEU A 136 -16.75 5.85 -41.66
C LEU A 136 -16.54 7.34 -41.99
N GLU A 137 -17.53 8.00 -42.60
CA GLU A 137 -17.52 9.45 -42.86
C GLU A 137 -17.60 10.28 -41.58
N VAL A 138 -18.47 9.90 -40.63
CA VAL A 138 -18.54 10.62 -39.34
C VAL A 138 -17.23 10.42 -38.57
N LEU A 139 -16.67 9.21 -38.58
CA LEU A 139 -15.37 8.93 -37.97
C LEU A 139 -14.25 9.76 -38.62
N SER A 140 -14.20 9.85 -39.95
CA SER A 140 -13.15 10.60 -40.66
C SER A 140 -13.21 12.10 -40.31
N LYS A 141 -14.41 12.68 -40.27
CA LYS A 141 -14.64 14.06 -39.80
C LYS A 141 -14.16 14.28 -38.37
N CYS A 142 -14.52 13.38 -37.45
CA CYS A 142 -14.08 13.46 -36.04
C CYS A 142 -12.56 13.35 -35.90
N LYS A 143 -11.93 12.43 -36.65
CA LYS A 143 -10.47 12.27 -36.67
C LYS A 143 -9.77 13.53 -37.19
N GLN A 144 -10.29 14.14 -38.25
CA GLN A 144 -9.75 15.39 -38.78
C GLN A 144 -9.85 16.51 -37.75
N GLN A 145 -11.01 16.65 -37.09
CA GLN A 145 -11.23 17.62 -36.02
C GLN A 145 -10.25 17.44 -34.84
N MET A 146 -9.89 16.20 -34.50
CA MET A 146 -9.00 15.90 -33.37
C MET A 146 -7.50 15.82 -33.75
N GLY A 147 -7.17 15.93 -35.04
CA GLY A 147 -5.81 15.83 -35.56
C GLY A 147 -5.24 14.39 -35.58
N ILE A 148 -6.10 13.38 -35.73
CA ILE A 148 -5.72 11.96 -35.63
C ILE A 148 -5.47 11.37 -37.03
N ARG A 149 -4.22 10.98 -37.30
CA ARG A 149 -3.80 10.37 -38.58
C ARG A 149 -3.84 8.83 -38.60
N GLY A 150 -3.92 8.18 -37.43
CA GLY A 150 -3.90 6.72 -37.33
C GLY A 150 -5.15 6.06 -37.95
N GLN A 151 -4.99 4.89 -38.56
CA GLN A 151 -6.14 4.07 -38.97
C GLN A 151 -6.74 3.39 -37.75
N ILE A 152 -8.04 3.56 -37.53
CA ILE A 152 -8.79 2.99 -36.42
C ILE A 152 -9.97 2.25 -37.03
N PRO A 153 -9.91 0.92 -37.19
CA PRO A 153 -11.02 0.15 -37.70
C PRO A 153 -12.19 0.19 -36.72
N VAL A 154 -13.41 0.15 -37.26
CA VAL A 154 -14.65 0.09 -36.50
C VAL A 154 -15.27 -1.28 -36.67
N TYR A 155 -15.66 -1.89 -35.56
CA TYR A 155 -16.36 -3.16 -35.52
C TYR A 155 -17.74 -2.96 -34.91
N ILE A 156 -18.72 -3.74 -35.35
CA ILE A 156 -20.06 -3.77 -34.76
C ILE A 156 -20.21 -5.09 -34.01
N SER A 157 -20.79 -5.04 -32.82
CA SER A 157 -21.06 -6.22 -32.00
C SER A 157 -22.49 -6.22 -31.46
N PRO A 158 -23.25 -7.32 -31.63
CA PRO A 158 -24.61 -7.41 -31.09
C PRO A 158 -24.64 -7.59 -29.56
N TYR A 159 -23.54 -8.06 -28.96
CA TYR A 159 -23.48 -8.41 -27.54
C TYR A 159 -22.98 -7.30 -26.63
N ILE A 160 -22.41 -6.22 -27.16
CA ILE A 160 -21.96 -5.09 -26.34
C ILE A 160 -23.10 -4.11 -26.06
N THR A 161 -22.98 -3.37 -24.97
CA THR A 161 -23.96 -2.37 -24.54
C THR A 161 -23.41 -0.96 -24.76
N THR A 162 -22.20 -0.71 -24.32
CA THR A 162 -21.56 0.59 -24.48
C THR A 162 -20.55 0.53 -25.61
N PRO A 163 -20.45 1.56 -26.48
CA PRO A 163 -19.28 1.75 -27.31
C PRO A 163 -18.00 1.75 -26.46
N PHE A 164 -16.90 1.21 -26.98
CA PHE A 164 -15.59 1.35 -26.34
C PHE A 164 -14.44 1.14 -27.33
N LEU A 165 -13.33 1.81 -27.03
CA LEU A 165 -12.03 1.57 -27.64
C LEU A 165 -11.36 0.32 -27.07
N CYS A 166 -10.96 -0.61 -27.95
CA CYS A 166 -10.28 -1.85 -27.59
C CYS A 166 -8.96 -2.01 -28.35
N GLY A 167 -8.00 -2.71 -27.75
CA GLY A 167 -6.73 -3.08 -28.40
C GLY A 167 -5.55 -2.24 -27.94
N ILE A 168 -4.47 -2.93 -27.55
CA ILE A 168 -3.25 -2.30 -27.01
C ILE A 168 -2.33 -1.86 -28.16
N VAL A 169 -2.01 -2.77 -29.07
CA VAL A 169 -1.10 -2.54 -30.22
C VAL A 169 -1.85 -2.03 -31.45
N LYS A 170 -3.05 -2.57 -31.70
CA LYS A 170 -3.92 -2.19 -32.81
C LYS A 170 -5.26 -1.73 -32.23
N PRO A 171 -5.44 -0.43 -31.95
CA PRO A 171 -6.67 0.07 -31.39
C PRO A 171 -7.80 -0.01 -32.41
N CYS A 172 -8.99 -0.38 -31.96
CA CYS A 172 -10.22 -0.50 -32.74
C CYS A 172 -11.40 0.00 -31.90
N ILE A 173 -12.41 0.58 -32.56
CA ILE A 173 -13.62 1.05 -31.89
C ILE A 173 -14.70 0.00 -32.11
N ILE A 174 -15.37 -0.42 -31.04
CA ILE A 174 -16.47 -1.38 -31.12
C ILE A 174 -17.77 -0.66 -30.81
N LEU A 175 -18.73 -0.74 -31.73
CA LEU A 175 -20.06 -0.13 -31.62
C LEU A 175 -21.13 -1.19 -31.37
N PRO A 176 -22.16 -0.87 -30.57
CA PRO A 176 -23.32 -1.74 -30.42
C PRO A 176 -24.11 -1.81 -31.73
N ASP A 177 -24.72 -2.96 -32.01
CA ASP A 177 -25.61 -3.15 -33.16
C ASP A 177 -26.97 -2.47 -32.94
N ILE A 178 -26.99 -1.15 -33.00
CA ILE A 178 -28.16 -0.28 -32.92
C ILE A 178 -28.08 0.83 -33.96
N LYS A 179 -29.25 1.32 -34.40
CA LYS A 179 -29.32 2.48 -35.29
C LYS A 179 -28.97 3.73 -34.50
N LEU A 180 -27.79 4.28 -34.78
CA LEU A 180 -27.33 5.55 -34.24
C LEU A 180 -27.49 6.65 -35.28
N SER A 181 -27.97 7.82 -34.87
CA SER A 181 -27.96 9.04 -35.67
C SER A 181 -26.54 9.57 -35.90
N ALA A 182 -26.37 10.49 -36.85
CA ALA A 182 -25.06 11.09 -37.12
C ALA A 182 -24.52 11.87 -35.90
N ASP A 183 -25.41 12.60 -35.20
CA ASP A 183 -25.07 13.34 -33.98
C ASP A 183 -24.61 12.40 -32.84
N GLU A 184 -25.31 11.28 -32.63
CA GLU A 184 -24.93 10.27 -31.62
C GLU A 184 -23.58 9.64 -31.96
N LEU A 185 -23.35 9.29 -33.23
CA LEU A 185 -22.06 8.76 -33.70
C LEU A 185 -20.93 9.76 -33.48
N GLN A 186 -21.14 11.03 -33.81
CA GLN A 186 -20.15 12.09 -33.59
C GLN A 186 -19.80 12.22 -32.10
N CYS A 187 -20.82 12.24 -31.24
CA CYS A 187 -20.66 12.27 -29.79
C CYS A 187 -19.81 11.09 -29.28
N ILE A 188 -20.17 9.86 -29.68
CA ILE A 188 -19.43 8.63 -29.31
C ILE A 188 -17.99 8.70 -29.82
N PHE A 189 -17.77 9.06 -31.08
CA PHE A 189 -16.42 9.07 -31.64
C PHE A 189 -15.53 10.13 -31.00
N LEU A 190 -16.03 11.33 -30.71
CA LEU A 190 -15.24 12.34 -30.00
C LEU A 190 -14.81 11.85 -28.61
N HIS A 191 -15.69 11.13 -27.89
CA HIS A 191 -15.35 10.50 -26.60
C HIS A 191 -14.28 9.41 -26.75
N GLU A 192 -14.50 8.43 -27.62
CA GLU A 192 -13.57 7.29 -27.80
C GLU A 192 -12.22 7.71 -28.39
N LEU A 193 -12.21 8.68 -29.31
CA LEU A 193 -10.97 9.24 -29.85
C LEU A 193 -10.20 10.04 -28.80
N THR A 194 -10.87 10.57 -27.77
CA THR A 194 -10.19 11.19 -26.62
C THR A 194 -9.42 10.15 -25.82
N HIS A 195 -10.03 8.99 -25.54
CA HIS A 195 -9.32 7.85 -24.93
C HIS A 195 -8.11 7.41 -25.75
N TRP A 196 -8.25 7.38 -27.07
CA TRP A 196 -7.16 7.06 -27.98
C TRP A 196 -6.02 8.08 -27.89
N LYS A 197 -6.34 9.38 -27.96
CA LYS A 197 -5.36 10.48 -27.94
C LYS A 197 -4.59 10.53 -26.62
N ARG A 198 -5.25 10.25 -25.49
CA ARG A 198 -4.64 10.19 -24.15
C ARG A 198 -3.96 8.86 -23.84
N ARG A 199 -4.09 7.86 -24.72
CA ARG A 199 -3.56 6.49 -24.52
C ARG A 199 -4.08 5.83 -23.23
N ASP A 200 -5.34 6.07 -22.89
CA ASP A 200 -5.93 5.59 -21.64
C ASP A 200 -5.90 4.05 -21.53
N VAL A 201 -5.93 3.33 -22.66
CA VAL A 201 -5.80 1.86 -22.69
C VAL A 201 -4.44 1.40 -22.13
N TRP A 202 -3.36 2.12 -22.43
CA TRP A 202 -2.02 1.81 -21.91
C TRP A 202 -1.92 2.11 -20.42
N LEU A 203 -2.52 3.22 -19.97
CA LEU A 203 -2.60 3.56 -18.54
C LEU A 203 -3.40 2.50 -17.77
N LYS A 204 -4.56 2.08 -18.29
CA LYS A 204 -5.39 1.01 -17.68
C LYS A 204 -4.65 -0.33 -17.60
N LEU A 205 -3.86 -0.68 -18.62
CA LEU A 205 -3.01 -1.87 -18.60
C LEU A 205 -1.91 -1.75 -17.54
N PHE A 206 -1.25 -0.60 -17.47
CA PHE A 206 -0.22 -0.34 -16.47
C PHE A 206 -0.78 -0.39 -15.04
N MET A 207 -1.97 0.15 -14.81
CA MET A 207 -2.64 0.04 -13.51
C MET A 207 -3.01 -1.39 -13.15
N LEU A 208 -3.37 -2.21 -14.14
CA LEU A 208 -3.60 -3.64 -13.92
C LEU A 208 -2.34 -4.38 -13.51
N PHE A 209 -1.18 -4.00 -14.04
CA PHE A 209 0.11 -4.52 -13.60
C PHE A 209 0.42 -4.13 -12.14
N ILE A 210 0.21 -2.86 -11.76
CA ILE A 210 0.38 -2.42 -10.36
C ILE A 210 -0.53 -3.21 -9.42
N ASN A 211 -1.82 -3.35 -9.74
CA ASN A 211 -2.72 -4.18 -8.95
C ASN A 211 -2.28 -5.65 -8.87
N ALA A 212 -1.55 -6.19 -9.86
CA ALA A 212 -1.01 -7.53 -9.78
C ALA A 212 0.14 -7.66 -8.76
N MET A 213 0.97 -6.61 -8.65
CA MET A 213 2.00 -6.54 -7.63
C MET A 213 1.38 -6.37 -6.23
N HIS A 214 0.28 -5.59 -6.14
CA HIS A 214 -0.43 -5.28 -4.90
C HIS A 214 -1.76 -6.04 -4.77
N TRP A 215 -1.82 -7.28 -5.22
CA TRP A 215 -3.07 -8.04 -5.34
C TRP A 215 -3.81 -8.24 -4.00
N PHE A 216 -3.08 -8.18 -2.89
CA PHE A 216 -3.62 -8.30 -1.54
C PHE A 216 -4.20 -6.98 -1.00
N ASN A 217 -3.98 -5.84 -1.68
CA ASN A 217 -4.36 -4.53 -1.18
C ASN A 217 -5.71 -4.03 -1.74
N PRO A 218 -6.80 -4.03 -0.97
CA PRO A 218 -8.11 -3.56 -1.44
C PRO A 218 -8.11 -2.07 -1.83
N LEU A 219 -7.23 -1.25 -1.22
CA LEU A 219 -7.12 0.18 -1.54
C LEU A 219 -6.53 0.43 -2.93
N ALA A 220 -5.66 -0.46 -3.42
CA ALA A 220 -5.14 -0.37 -4.78
C ALA A 220 -6.26 -0.58 -5.82
N TYR A 221 -7.18 -1.53 -5.56
CA TYR A 221 -8.37 -1.72 -6.39
C TYR A 221 -9.33 -0.53 -6.31
N ALA A 222 -9.58 0.01 -5.11
CA ALA A 222 -10.43 1.18 -4.94
C ALA A 222 -9.87 2.41 -5.66
N ALA A 223 -8.56 2.66 -5.54
CA ALA A 223 -7.87 3.75 -6.22
C ALA A 223 -8.00 3.63 -7.74
N ARG A 224 -7.76 2.44 -8.29
CA ARG A 224 -7.96 2.19 -9.73
C ARG A 224 -9.40 2.45 -10.17
N LEU A 225 -10.39 1.97 -9.42
CA LEU A 225 -11.81 2.17 -9.75
C LEU A 225 -12.21 3.65 -9.74
N ASP A 226 -11.62 4.44 -8.85
CA ASP A 226 -11.84 5.89 -8.82
C ASP A 226 -11.13 6.58 -9.98
N ILE A 227 -9.89 6.19 -10.31
CA ILE A 227 -9.15 6.71 -11.48
C ILE A 227 -9.92 6.41 -12.76
N ASP A 228 -10.45 5.20 -12.92
CA ASP A 228 -11.29 4.82 -14.06
C ASP A 228 -12.54 5.70 -14.15
N GLN A 229 -13.19 6.04 -13.03
CA GLN A 229 -14.33 6.97 -13.03
C GLN A 229 -13.93 8.38 -13.42
N PHE A 230 -12.81 8.90 -12.89
CA PHE A 230 -12.30 10.22 -13.22
C PHE A 230 -11.80 10.30 -14.67
N CYS A 231 -11.32 9.19 -15.24
CA CYS A 231 -10.94 9.07 -16.65
C CYS A 231 -12.13 9.38 -17.57
N GLU A 232 -13.29 8.76 -17.30
CA GLU A 232 -14.54 9.00 -18.06
C GLU A 232 -15.03 10.44 -17.88
N LEU A 233 -15.06 10.95 -16.65
CA LEU A 233 -15.46 12.34 -16.36
C LEU A 233 -14.53 13.36 -17.04
N SER A 234 -13.23 13.09 -17.08
CA SER A 234 -12.25 13.94 -17.75
C SER A 234 -12.36 13.87 -19.28
N CYS A 235 -12.75 12.71 -19.84
CA CYS A 235 -13.08 12.59 -21.26
C CYS A 235 -14.28 13.49 -21.59
N ASP A 236 -15.39 13.32 -20.86
CA ASP A 236 -16.61 14.11 -21.03
C ASP A 236 -16.29 15.61 -20.94
N GLU A 237 -15.56 16.02 -19.89
CA GLU A 237 -15.12 17.40 -19.67
C GLU A 237 -14.33 17.95 -20.86
N SER A 238 -13.46 17.15 -21.48
CA SER A 238 -12.66 17.58 -22.62
C SER A 238 -13.47 17.77 -23.90
N VAL A 239 -14.51 16.96 -24.10
CA VAL A 239 -15.42 17.07 -25.26
C VAL A 239 -16.30 18.31 -25.12
N VAL A 240 -16.77 18.60 -23.89
CA VAL A 240 -17.69 19.72 -23.64
C VAL A 240 -17.01 21.05 -23.32
N LYS A 241 -15.68 21.09 -23.29
CA LYS A 241 -14.90 22.28 -22.91
C LYS A 241 -15.14 23.47 -23.84
N SER A 242 -15.25 23.23 -25.14
CA SER A 242 -15.37 24.29 -26.15
C SER A 242 -16.80 24.53 -26.65
N ILE A 243 -17.80 23.94 -25.99
CA ILE A 243 -19.20 23.99 -26.44
C ILE A 243 -20.08 24.74 -25.43
N ASN A 244 -21.14 25.37 -25.93
CA ASN A 244 -22.05 26.20 -25.14
C ASN A 244 -22.99 25.35 -24.27
N ASP A 245 -23.61 25.93 -23.23
CA ASP A 245 -24.49 25.20 -22.30
C ASP A 245 -25.63 24.44 -22.98
N ARG A 246 -26.17 24.98 -24.09
CA ARG A 246 -27.19 24.29 -24.90
C ARG A 246 -26.65 23.01 -25.54
N GLU A 247 -25.44 23.07 -26.06
CA GLU A 247 -24.75 21.95 -26.68
C GLU A 247 -24.30 20.92 -25.64
N ARG A 248 -23.97 21.36 -24.41
CA ARG A 248 -23.71 20.45 -23.28
C ARG A 248 -24.93 19.61 -22.91
N ARG A 249 -26.12 20.22 -22.88
CA ARG A 249 -27.38 19.50 -22.65
C ARG A 249 -27.65 18.51 -23.77
N ARG A 250 -27.47 18.94 -25.03
CA ARG A 250 -27.57 18.06 -26.20
C ARG A 250 -26.60 16.87 -26.10
N TYR A 251 -25.34 17.08 -25.70
CA TYR A 251 -24.37 16.00 -25.48
C TYR A 251 -24.88 15.00 -24.43
N CYS A 252 -25.38 15.48 -23.28
CA CYS A 252 -25.95 14.61 -22.25
C CYS A 252 -27.16 13.83 -22.75
N GLU A 253 -28.07 14.46 -23.51
CA GLU A 253 -29.24 13.81 -24.12
C GLU A 253 -28.84 12.70 -25.08
N LEU A 254 -27.86 12.96 -25.97
CA LEU A 254 -27.34 11.98 -26.92
C LEU A 254 -26.63 10.81 -26.20
N MET A 255 -25.85 11.10 -25.15
CA MET A 255 -25.22 10.04 -24.36
C MET A 255 -26.28 9.17 -23.66
N LEU A 256 -27.33 9.78 -23.13
CA LEU A 256 -28.44 9.10 -22.49
C LEU A 256 -29.27 8.27 -23.48
N SER A 257 -29.55 8.79 -24.68
CA SER A 257 -30.31 8.07 -25.71
C SER A 257 -29.59 6.80 -26.16
N VAL A 258 -28.28 6.86 -26.35
CA VAL A 258 -27.44 5.69 -26.67
C VAL A 258 -27.57 4.61 -25.59
N LEU A 259 -27.50 5.01 -24.31
CA LEU A 259 -27.58 4.07 -23.19
C LEU A 259 -29.00 3.49 -23.02
N TRP A 260 -30.06 4.28 -23.22
CA TRP A 260 -31.44 3.81 -23.17
C TRP A 260 -31.76 2.84 -24.30
N ASN A 261 -31.39 3.17 -25.54
CA ASN A 261 -31.61 2.31 -26.71
C ASN A 261 -30.94 0.94 -26.55
N VAL A 262 -29.81 0.91 -25.86
CA VAL A 262 -29.09 -0.32 -25.52
C VAL A 262 -29.77 -1.10 -24.40
N ALA A 263 -30.21 -0.42 -23.34
CA ALA A 263 -30.86 -1.04 -22.19
C ALA A 263 -32.20 -1.67 -22.57
N ASP A 264 -32.99 -0.98 -23.39
CA ASP A 264 -34.30 -1.43 -23.88
C ASP A 264 -34.18 -2.75 -24.66
N LYS A 265 -33.14 -2.88 -25.50
CA LYS A 265 -32.83 -4.10 -26.25
C LYS A 265 -32.40 -5.30 -25.38
N LYS A 266 -32.00 -5.10 -24.11
CA LYS A 266 -31.34 -6.13 -23.28
C LYS A 266 -31.93 -6.27 -21.87
N THR A 267 -33.26 -6.34 -21.78
CA THR A 267 -34.17 -6.43 -20.61
C THR A 267 -33.88 -7.49 -19.52
N ARG A 268 -32.63 -7.91 -19.24
CA ARG A 268 -32.32 -9.07 -18.36
C ARG A 268 -31.20 -8.92 -17.31
N LEU A 269 -30.77 -7.74 -16.87
CA LEU A 269 -29.73 -7.66 -15.80
C LEU A 269 -29.99 -6.60 -14.72
N ILE A 270 -31.07 -6.81 -13.94
CA ILE A 270 -31.60 -5.89 -12.91
C ILE A 270 -30.59 -5.54 -11.78
N SER A 271 -29.55 -6.36 -11.54
CA SER A 271 -28.54 -6.10 -10.50
C SER A 271 -27.40 -5.14 -10.94
N ALA A 272 -27.01 -5.15 -12.22
CA ALA A 272 -25.89 -4.32 -12.72
C ALA A 272 -26.29 -2.86 -13.01
N PHE A 273 -27.60 -2.57 -13.09
CA PHE A 273 -28.10 -1.24 -13.42
C PHE A 273 -27.90 -0.20 -12.32
N GLY A 274 -27.94 -0.57 -11.04
CA GLY A 274 -27.79 0.38 -9.93
C GLY A 274 -26.43 1.11 -9.95
N GLY A 275 -25.35 0.37 -10.22
CA GLY A 275 -24.01 0.93 -10.36
C GLY A 275 -23.84 1.77 -11.63
N MET A 276 -24.45 1.35 -12.75
CA MET A 276 -24.40 2.08 -14.02
C MET A 276 -25.17 3.42 -13.94
N ARG A 277 -26.34 3.42 -13.29
CA ARG A 277 -27.16 4.63 -13.07
C ARG A 277 -26.40 5.69 -12.27
N LYS A 278 -25.79 5.32 -11.13
CA LYS A 278 -25.01 6.26 -10.31
C LYS A 278 -23.82 6.85 -11.06
N LYS A 279 -23.13 6.03 -11.87
CA LYS A 279 -22.01 6.51 -12.72
C LYS A 279 -22.51 7.50 -13.77
N LEU A 280 -23.62 7.22 -14.42
CA LEU A 280 -24.21 8.08 -15.44
C LEU A 280 -24.69 9.41 -14.87
N GLU A 281 -25.40 9.37 -13.74
CA GLU A 281 -25.84 10.55 -13.01
C GLU A 281 -24.65 11.45 -12.62
N ARG A 282 -23.55 10.83 -12.17
CA ARG A 282 -22.31 11.56 -11.87
C ARG A 282 -21.72 12.24 -13.11
N ARG A 283 -21.69 11.56 -14.26
CA ARG A 283 -21.22 12.13 -15.54
C ARG A 283 -22.06 13.33 -15.97
N VAL A 284 -23.38 13.13 -16.06
CA VAL A 284 -24.33 14.20 -16.43
C VAL A 284 -24.22 15.38 -15.46
N GLY A 285 -24.15 15.12 -14.16
CA GLY A 285 -24.01 16.16 -13.14
C GLY A 285 -22.71 16.97 -13.26
N VAL A 286 -21.58 16.35 -13.63
CA VAL A 286 -20.32 17.09 -13.88
C VAL A 286 -20.39 17.91 -15.15
N ILE A 287 -20.94 17.36 -16.24
CA ILE A 287 -21.06 18.07 -17.53
C ILE A 287 -21.94 19.31 -17.41
N LEU A 288 -23.10 19.17 -16.74
CA LEU A 288 -24.08 20.25 -16.59
C LEU A 288 -23.68 21.33 -15.58
N ARG A 289 -22.73 21.03 -14.68
CA ARG A 289 -22.24 22.01 -13.68
C ARG A 289 -21.45 23.18 -14.29
N GLY A 290 -21.14 23.14 -15.58
CA GLY A 290 -20.38 24.22 -16.23
C GLY A 290 -18.88 24.05 -16.08
N GLU A 291 -18.10 24.98 -16.65
CA GLU A 291 -16.65 25.01 -16.39
C GLU A 291 -16.38 25.28 -14.91
N VAL A 292 -15.69 24.35 -14.25
CA VAL A 292 -15.16 24.57 -12.91
C VAL A 292 -14.09 25.69 -13.01
N PRO A 293 -14.05 26.70 -12.13
CA PRO A 293 -13.28 27.94 -12.32
C PRO A 293 -11.75 27.78 -12.21
N MET A 294 -11.10 26.84 -12.90
CA MET A 294 -9.64 26.79 -13.03
C MET A 294 -9.05 27.96 -13.86
N SER A 295 -9.86 28.95 -14.26
CA SER A 295 -9.37 30.15 -14.95
C SER A 295 -8.50 31.03 -14.02
N LYS A 296 -8.75 31.01 -12.70
CA LYS A 296 -8.01 31.86 -11.76
C LYS A 296 -6.65 31.24 -11.41
N LYS A 297 -5.56 31.99 -11.62
CA LYS A 297 -4.17 31.56 -11.34
C LYS A 297 -3.99 31.02 -9.90
N TRP A 298 -4.69 31.58 -8.91
CA TRP A 298 -4.61 31.14 -7.52
C TRP A 298 -5.14 29.72 -7.31
N MET A 299 -6.21 29.31 -8.00
CA MET A 299 -6.73 27.94 -7.89
C MET A 299 -5.75 26.91 -8.46
N ARG A 300 -5.00 27.26 -9.51
CA ARG A 300 -3.89 26.44 -10.01
C ARG A 300 -2.79 26.29 -8.96
N MET A 301 -2.41 27.38 -8.29
CA MET A 301 -1.42 27.35 -7.20
C MET A 301 -1.88 26.48 -6.03
N VAL A 302 -3.16 26.57 -5.64
CA VAL A 302 -3.72 25.72 -4.58
C VAL A 302 -3.75 24.26 -5.01
N ALA A 303 -4.13 23.94 -6.24
CA ALA A 303 -4.11 22.57 -6.77
C ALA A 303 -2.69 21.97 -6.72
N THR A 304 -1.69 22.75 -7.14
CA THR A 304 -0.28 22.32 -7.10
C THR A 304 0.22 22.17 -5.66
N ALA A 305 -0.16 23.09 -4.76
CA ALA A 305 0.22 23.02 -3.35
C ALA A 305 -0.37 21.79 -2.65
N ILE A 306 -1.65 21.48 -2.90
CA ILE A 306 -2.31 20.27 -2.39
C ILE A 306 -1.61 19.02 -2.91
N THR A 307 -1.33 18.96 -4.21
CA THR A 307 -0.64 17.81 -4.82
C THR A 307 0.74 17.63 -4.20
N LEU A 308 1.49 18.72 -4.01
CA LEU A 308 2.82 18.70 -3.38
C LEU A 308 2.74 18.30 -1.90
N ALA A 309 1.75 18.80 -1.15
CA ALA A 309 1.55 18.44 0.26
C ALA A 309 1.24 16.94 0.42
N ILE A 310 0.43 16.37 -0.48
CA ILE A 310 0.13 14.94 -0.50
C ILE A 310 1.39 14.12 -0.79
N VAL A 311 2.21 14.56 -1.75
CA VAL A 311 3.50 13.93 -2.08
C VAL A 311 4.47 13.98 -0.89
N LEU A 312 4.58 15.13 -0.22
CA LEU A 312 5.43 15.32 0.96
C LEU A 312 4.96 14.48 2.15
N LEU A 313 3.65 14.42 2.40
CA LEU A 313 3.09 13.58 3.45
C LEU A 313 3.38 12.10 3.20
N GLY A 314 3.31 11.65 1.95
CA GLY A 314 3.73 10.31 1.56
C GLY A 314 5.19 10.01 1.91
N ALA A 315 6.09 10.96 1.70
CA ALA A 315 7.50 10.82 2.07
C ALA A 315 7.70 10.74 3.60
N ILE A 316 6.98 11.56 4.37
CA ILE A 316 7.06 11.55 5.85
C ILE A 316 6.54 10.23 6.42
N LEU A 317 5.38 9.76 5.96
CA LEU A 317 4.80 8.49 6.39
C LEU A 317 5.73 7.31 6.08
N ALA A 318 6.40 7.33 4.92
CA ALA A 318 7.39 6.31 4.58
C ALA A 318 8.60 6.34 5.55
N GLY A 319 9.08 7.52 5.92
CA GLY A 319 10.17 7.67 6.87
C GLY A 319 9.83 7.17 8.29
N ALA A 320 8.62 7.46 8.78
CA ALA A 320 8.17 7.01 10.11
C ALA A 320 8.07 5.48 10.22
N VAL A 321 7.62 4.81 9.15
CA VAL A 321 7.56 3.33 9.12
C VAL A 321 8.97 2.73 9.14
N GLU A 322 9.94 3.37 8.47
CA GLU A 322 11.33 2.91 8.47
C GLU A 322 12.00 3.11 9.83
N THR A 323 11.78 4.24 10.51
CA THR A 323 12.31 4.45 11.86
C THR A 323 11.77 3.44 12.87
N SER A 324 10.46 3.15 12.85
CA SER A 324 9.89 2.11 13.72
C SER A 324 10.40 0.71 13.36
N ALA A 325 10.61 0.42 12.07
CA ALA A 325 11.22 -0.85 11.65
C ALA A 325 12.70 -0.97 12.08
N LEU A 326 13.43 0.15 12.14
CA LEU A 326 14.81 0.22 12.63
C LEU A 326 14.87 0.13 14.15
N GLU A 327 13.95 0.73 14.90
CA GLU A 327 13.85 0.60 16.36
C GLU A 327 13.55 -0.83 16.79
N ILE A 328 12.65 -1.53 16.10
CA ILE A 328 12.39 -2.97 16.32
C ILE A 328 13.63 -3.82 16.03
N LYS A 329 14.46 -3.40 15.06
CA LYS A 329 15.73 -4.07 14.72
C LYS A 329 16.89 -3.68 15.63
N GLY A 330 16.83 -2.49 16.24
CA GLY A 330 17.81 -1.91 17.14
C GLY A 330 17.64 -2.40 18.57
N SER A 331 16.40 -2.70 18.99
CA SER A 331 16.11 -3.30 20.30
C SER A 331 16.64 -4.74 20.46
N GLY A 332 17.18 -5.35 19.39
CA GLY A 332 17.90 -6.63 19.42
C GLY A 332 19.40 -6.52 19.16
N LYS A 333 19.97 -5.30 19.10
CA LYS A 333 21.41 -5.05 19.07
C LYS A 333 21.81 -4.34 20.36
N SER A 334 22.14 -5.12 21.39
CA SER A 334 23.20 -4.67 22.30
C SER A 334 24.48 -4.45 21.47
N ASP A 335 25.39 -3.59 21.94
CA ASP A 335 26.70 -3.31 21.34
C ASP A 335 27.60 -4.57 21.30
N LEU A 336 27.20 -5.55 20.50
CA LEU A 336 27.93 -6.78 20.26
C LEU A 336 28.98 -6.52 19.19
N LEU A 337 30.24 -6.61 19.60
CA LEU A 337 31.42 -6.62 18.75
C LEU A 337 31.24 -7.65 17.63
N LYS A 338 31.71 -7.33 16.42
CA LYS A 338 31.50 -8.18 15.24
C LYS A 338 32.20 -9.54 15.45
N PRO A 339 31.77 -10.64 14.82
CA PRO A 339 32.37 -11.98 15.00
C PRO A 339 33.89 -12.08 14.80
N LYS A 340 34.50 -11.10 14.12
CA LYS A 340 35.94 -11.02 13.89
C LYS A 340 36.71 -10.37 15.06
N GLU A 341 36.03 -9.65 15.94
CA GLU A 341 36.56 -9.05 17.17
C GLU A 341 36.40 -9.99 18.39
N ILE A 342 35.45 -10.93 18.33
CA ILE A 342 35.20 -11.92 19.40
C ILE A 342 36.40 -12.87 19.58
N SER A 343 37.15 -13.19 18.51
CA SER A 343 38.29 -14.11 18.59
C SER A 343 39.46 -13.60 19.44
N ASN A 344 39.51 -12.29 19.72
CA ASN A 344 40.56 -11.66 20.51
C ASN A 344 40.04 -11.08 21.83
N TYR A 345 38.78 -11.33 22.18
CA TYR A 345 38.21 -10.84 23.43
C TYR A 345 38.78 -11.66 24.61
N GLN A 346 39.15 -10.98 25.68
CA GLN A 346 39.54 -11.60 26.96
C GLN A 346 38.81 -10.86 28.07
N TYR A 347 38.36 -11.60 29.09
CA TYR A 347 37.79 -10.98 30.27
C TYR A 347 38.82 -10.09 30.95
N GLN A 348 38.38 -8.91 31.38
CA GLN A 348 39.21 -8.01 32.17
C GLN A 348 39.25 -8.52 33.61
N VAL A 349 40.38 -8.29 34.28
CA VAL A 349 40.61 -8.73 35.67
C VAL A 349 40.62 -7.49 36.55
N ASN A 350 39.86 -7.52 37.64
CA ASN A 350 39.84 -6.43 38.61
C ASN A 350 41.07 -6.45 39.53
N GLU A 351 41.19 -5.46 40.43
CA GLU A 351 42.31 -5.35 41.38
C GLU A 351 42.42 -6.53 42.36
N TYR A 352 41.39 -7.37 42.44
CA TYR A 352 41.31 -8.54 43.31
C TYR A 352 41.51 -9.86 42.58
N GLY A 353 41.83 -9.83 41.28
CA GLY A 353 42.06 -11.02 40.48
C GLY A 353 40.80 -11.68 39.92
N GLU A 354 39.63 -11.04 40.03
CA GLU A 354 38.36 -11.57 39.53
C GLU A 354 38.11 -11.11 38.09
N THR A 355 37.66 -12.04 37.25
CA THR A 355 37.29 -11.76 35.86
C THR A 355 35.89 -11.15 35.77
N TYR A 356 35.72 -10.10 34.96
CA TYR A 356 34.41 -9.47 34.75
C TYR A 356 34.09 -9.27 33.28
N GLY A 357 32.81 -9.46 32.94
CA GLY A 357 32.30 -9.20 31.60
C GLY A 357 30.96 -9.87 31.28
N PRO A 358 30.51 -9.78 30.02
CA PRO A 358 29.25 -10.38 29.59
C PRO A 358 29.32 -11.92 29.53
N ALA A 359 28.32 -12.61 30.07
CA ALA A 359 28.24 -14.08 30.05
C ALA A 359 28.07 -14.68 28.65
N ILE A 360 27.59 -13.90 27.67
CA ILE A 360 27.43 -14.32 26.27
C ILE A 360 28.72 -14.79 25.58
N TYR A 361 29.90 -14.46 26.15
CA TYR A 361 31.19 -14.88 25.62
C TYR A 361 31.72 -16.17 26.24
N ALA A 362 31.05 -16.72 27.27
CA ALA A 362 31.50 -17.92 27.96
C ALA A 362 31.57 -19.15 27.04
N GLU A 363 30.63 -19.28 26.11
CA GLU A 363 30.62 -20.38 25.12
C GLU A 363 31.82 -20.30 24.15
N VAL A 364 32.35 -19.10 23.91
CA VAL A 364 33.50 -18.89 23.00
C VAL A 364 34.83 -18.99 23.75
N LEU A 365 34.89 -18.52 24.99
CA LEU A 365 36.10 -18.52 25.83
C LEU A 365 36.29 -19.82 26.61
N GLY A 366 35.25 -20.65 26.74
CA GLY A 366 35.27 -21.91 27.47
C GLY A 366 35.16 -21.77 29.00
N GLU A 367 35.12 -20.53 29.52
CA GLU A 367 35.02 -20.22 30.95
C GLU A 367 34.05 -19.04 31.15
N GLU A 368 33.27 -19.07 32.24
CA GLU A 368 32.41 -17.95 32.65
C GLU A 368 33.21 -16.96 33.52
N PRO A 369 32.91 -15.65 33.46
CA PRO A 369 33.57 -14.67 34.31
C PRO A 369 33.04 -14.75 35.75
N ASP A 370 33.88 -14.44 36.72
CA ASP A 370 33.51 -14.39 38.14
C ASP A 370 32.40 -13.35 38.41
N LEU A 371 32.42 -12.25 37.65
CA LEU A 371 31.48 -11.14 37.69
C LEU A 371 30.78 -10.96 36.33
N ILE A 372 29.50 -11.32 36.27
CA ILE A 372 28.68 -11.30 35.06
C ILE A 372 27.96 -9.95 34.93
N ALA A 373 28.10 -9.29 33.79
CA ALA A 373 27.42 -8.04 33.51
C ALA A 373 25.88 -8.20 33.55
N ALA A 374 25.21 -7.33 34.31
CA ALA A 374 23.76 -7.35 34.52
C ALA A 374 23.19 -5.94 34.66
N GLU A 375 21.88 -5.79 34.42
CA GLU A 375 21.14 -4.54 34.60
C GLU A 375 20.26 -4.65 35.84
N GLY A 376 20.40 -3.69 36.77
CA GLY A 376 19.62 -3.60 37.99
C GLY A 376 18.14 -3.22 37.75
N ILE A 377 17.32 -3.34 38.79
CA ILE A 377 15.87 -3.04 38.75
C ILE A 377 15.60 -1.57 38.37
N ASP A 378 16.54 -0.68 38.65
CA ASP A 378 16.50 0.76 38.38
C ASP A 378 17.17 1.15 37.04
N GLY A 379 17.61 0.16 36.24
CA GLY A 379 18.35 0.38 35.00
C GLY A 379 19.84 0.66 35.20
N THR A 380 20.37 0.55 36.43
CA THR A 380 21.80 0.71 36.70
C THR A 380 22.57 -0.48 36.15
N LEU A 381 23.59 -0.24 35.31
CA LEU A 381 24.48 -1.29 34.81
C LEU A 381 25.54 -1.64 35.84
N GLY A 382 25.71 -2.93 36.11
CA GLY A 382 26.71 -3.44 37.05
C GLY A 382 27.03 -4.90 36.79
N TYR A 383 27.52 -5.59 37.83
CA TYR A 383 27.96 -6.97 37.75
C TYR A 383 27.36 -7.80 38.90
N VAL A 384 26.99 -9.04 38.60
CA VAL A 384 26.51 -10.03 39.58
C VAL A 384 27.53 -11.16 39.65
N ARG A 385 27.81 -11.68 40.84
CA ARG A 385 28.72 -12.82 41.00
C ARG A 385 28.11 -14.08 40.39
N SER A 386 28.88 -14.81 39.60
CA SER A 386 28.43 -16.09 39.01
C SER A 386 28.00 -17.10 40.10
N SER A 387 28.67 -17.09 41.26
CA SER A 387 28.29 -17.90 42.42
C SER A 387 26.86 -17.64 42.95
N ASP A 388 26.35 -16.42 42.79
CA ASP A 388 25.07 -16.01 43.38
C ASP A 388 23.87 -16.34 42.48
N LEU A 389 24.15 -16.54 41.18
CA LEU A 389 23.21 -16.97 40.16
C LEU A 389 22.93 -18.48 40.25
N ASN A 390 23.95 -19.27 40.61
CA ASN A 390 23.81 -20.72 40.81
C ASN A 390 23.10 -21.00 42.14
N SER A 391 21.79 -21.25 42.08
CA SER A 391 21.05 -21.75 43.25
C SER A 391 21.22 -23.26 43.34
N PRO A 392 21.50 -23.84 44.53
CA PRO A 392 21.63 -25.28 44.67
C PRO A 392 20.32 -25.97 44.24
N GLU A 393 20.41 -27.03 43.44
CA GLU A 393 19.25 -27.82 43.08
C GLU A 393 18.60 -28.41 44.34
N PRO A 394 17.27 -28.27 44.53
CA PRO A 394 16.60 -28.80 45.70
C PRO A 394 16.75 -30.32 45.74
N ARG A 395 17.14 -30.84 46.90
CA ARG A 395 17.37 -32.28 47.10
C ARG A 395 16.11 -33.01 47.52
N THR A 396 15.06 -32.28 47.92
CA THR A 396 13.75 -32.84 48.25
C THR A 396 12.58 -32.08 47.60
N PRO A 397 11.42 -32.74 47.39
CA PRO A 397 10.22 -32.09 46.89
C PRO A 397 9.72 -30.94 47.78
N GLU A 398 9.86 -31.02 49.11
CA GLU A 398 9.45 -29.91 50.00
C GLU A 398 10.35 -28.68 49.82
N GLU A 399 11.65 -28.89 49.58
CA GLU A 399 12.63 -27.82 49.33
C GLU A 399 12.35 -27.13 47.98
N ALA A 400 11.97 -27.91 46.95
CA ALA A 400 11.55 -27.38 45.64
C ALA A 400 10.28 -26.53 45.73
N VAL A 401 9.29 -26.94 46.54
CA VAL A 401 8.05 -26.18 46.76
C VAL A 401 8.31 -24.89 47.56
N ALA A 402 9.23 -24.92 48.52
CA ALA A 402 9.65 -23.73 49.27
C ALA A 402 10.35 -22.70 48.37
N LEU A 403 11.26 -23.15 47.49
CA LEU A 403 11.95 -22.30 46.51
C LEU A 403 11.00 -21.63 45.52
N ASN A 404 9.94 -22.32 45.08
CA ASN A 404 8.92 -21.75 44.20
C ASN A 404 8.00 -20.73 44.90
N LYS A 405 7.80 -20.84 46.22
CA LYS A 405 6.98 -19.89 47.00
C LYS A 405 7.68 -18.56 47.28
N LEU A 406 9.01 -18.50 47.20
CA LEU A 406 9.82 -17.34 47.58
C LEU A 406 9.74 -16.16 46.60
N GLY A 407 9.16 -16.34 45.41
CA GLY A 407 9.15 -15.29 44.39
C GLY A 407 10.56 -14.90 43.96
N ALA A 408 10.66 -13.79 43.22
CA ALA A 408 11.93 -13.37 42.61
C ALA A 408 13.06 -13.18 43.64
N LYS A 409 14.23 -13.74 43.35
CA LYS A 409 15.43 -13.63 44.19
C LYS A 409 16.12 -12.30 43.90
N LEU A 410 16.32 -11.47 44.91
CA LEU A 410 17.10 -10.24 44.81
C LEU A 410 18.58 -10.54 45.06
N ILE A 411 19.43 -10.20 44.09
CA ILE A 411 20.87 -10.41 44.15
C ILE A 411 21.54 -9.02 44.16
N PRO A 412 22.55 -8.76 45.02
CA PRO A 412 23.29 -7.50 44.98
C PRO A 412 23.96 -7.28 43.62
N LEU A 413 23.87 -6.06 43.11
CA LEU A 413 24.56 -5.61 41.91
C LEU A 413 25.82 -4.84 42.34
N TYR A 414 26.98 -5.28 41.86
CA TYR A 414 28.29 -4.74 42.20
C TYR A 414 28.85 -3.85 41.08
N ASP A 415 29.74 -2.91 41.42
CA ASP A 415 30.59 -2.20 40.45
C ASP A 415 31.70 -3.14 39.93
N LYS A 416 32.49 -2.67 38.96
CA LYS A 416 33.63 -3.39 38.35
C LYS A 416 34.67 -3.90 39.35
N ASP A 417 34.69 -3.34 40.56
CA ASP A 417 35.57 -3.76 41.66
C ASP A 417 35.09 -5.04 42.37
N GLY A 418 33.88 -5.53 42.06
CA GLY A 418 33.29 -6.73 42.65
C GLY A 418 32.89 -6.61 44.12
N ARG A 419 32.98 -5.41 44.71
CA ARG A 419 32.80 -5.19 46.16
C ARG A 419 31.83 -4.06 46.48
N THR A 420 31.84 -2.99 45.68
CA THR A 420 30.94 -1.85 45.88
C THR A 420 29.55 -2.22 45.38
N VAL A 421 28.57 -2.29 46.27
CA VAL A 421 27.17 -2.54 45.89
C VAL A 421 26.56 -1.27 45.34
N ILE A 422 26.15 -1.29 44.08
CA ILE A 422 25.58 -0.16 43.34
C ILE A 422 24.10 -0.32 43.01
N GLY A 423 23.51 -1.48 43.29
CA GLY A 423 22.08 -1.71 43.06
C GLY A 423 21.63 -3.13 43.44
N GLN A 424 20.47 -3.51 42.92
CA GLN A 424 19.91 -4.85 43.06
C GLN A 424 19.48 -5.39 41.70
N PHE A 425 19.85 -6.63 41.43
CA PHE A 425 19.41 -7.43 40.29
C PHE A 425 18.28 -8.36 40.73
N LYS A 426 17.21 -8.45 39.94
CA LYS A 426 16.07 -9.33 40.22
C LYS A 426 16.16 -10.57 39.32
N MET A 427 16.41 -11.73 39.92
CA MET A 427 16.37 -13.01 39.23
C MET A 427 14.95 -13.58 39.32
N GLU A 428 14.24 -13.64 38.18
CA GLU A 428 12.93 -14.29 38.11
C GLU A 428 13.12 -15.81 38.04
N THR A 429 12.85 -16.49 39.16
CA THR A 429 12.64 -17.92 39.18
C THR A 429 11.32 -18.24 38.46
N GLY A 430 11.35 -19.23 37.56
CA GLY A 430 10.26 -19.56 36.63
C GLY A 430 8.88 -19.63 37.30
N GLY A 431 7.87 -19.15 36.58
CA GLY A 431 6.53 -18.89 37.09
C GLY A 431 5.92 -20.04 37.92
N VAL A 432 5.19 -19.64 38.96
CA VAL A 432 4.36 -20.51 39.79
C VAL A 432 3.42 -21.33 38.89
N ILE A 433 3.70 -22.62 38.73
CA ILE A 433 2.69 -23.55 38.22
C ILE A 433 1.85 -23.94 39.44
N GLU A 434 0.73 -23.24 39.64
CA GLU A 434 -0.32 -23.71 40.54
C GLU A 434 -0.93 -24.98 39.94
N TYR A 435 -0.58 -26.13 40.51
CA TYR A 435 -1.35 -27.34 40.28
C TYR A 435 -2.65 -27.21 41.06
N VAL A 436 -3.74 -26.86 40.36
CA VAL A 436 -5.09 -27.03 40.88
C VAL A 436 -5.37 -28.53 40.91
N THR A 437 -5.23 -29.16 42.07
CA THR A 437 -5.82 -30.48 42.32
C THR A 437 -7.32 -30.28 42.41
N ASN A 438 -8.05 -30.62 41.34
CA ASN A 438 -9.48 -30.89 41.44
C ASN A 438 -9.64 -32.15 42.31
N GLU A 439 -9.83 -31.96 43.61
CA GLU A 439 -10.56 -32.93 44.42
C GLU A 439 -12.03 -32.82 44.03
N ASN A 440 -12.40 -33.49 42.93
CA ASN A 440 -13.73 -34.00 42.61
C ASN A 440 -13.66 -34.61 41.20
N ASP A 441 -13.15 -35.83 41.10
CA ASP A 441 -13.59 -36.87 40.16
C ASP A 441 -13.20 -38.25 40.69
#